data_AF-A0A747U307-F1
#
_entry.id   AF-A0A747U307-F1
#
_cell.length_a   1.000
_cell.length_b   1.000
_cell.length_c   1.000
_cell.angle_alpha   90.00
_cell.angle_beta   90.00
_cell.angle_gamma   90.00
#
_symmetry.space_group_name_H-M   'P 1'
#
loop_
_entity.id
_entity.type
_entity.pdbx_description
1 polymer ?
#
loop_
_entity_poly.entity_id
_entity_poly.type
_entity_poly.pdbx_seq_one_letter_code
_entity_poly.pdbx_strand_id
1 'polypeptide(L)' 'MNHLIQLSRHSYVYRGFTIHKCPKNSRTMQRSYSVLNDGNYFGRDFALSEAMRTIDKLKNGVRNET' A
#
# COMPACT_ATOMS: atom_id res chain seq x y z
N MET A 1 -6.38 12.37 10.97
CA MET A 1 -5.59 11.22 11.46
C MET A 1 -5.64 10.13 10.40
N ASN A 2 -4.49 9.73 9.83
CA ASN A 2 -4.47 8.64 8.83
C ASN A 2 -4.26 7.33 9.56
N HIS A 3 -5.34 6.61 9.85
CA HIS A 3 -5.22 5.33 10.56
C HIS A 3 -4.90 4.22 9.55
N LEU A 4 -3.75 3.58 9.73
CA LEU A 4 -3.50 2.26 9.16
C LEU A 4 -4.31 1.25 9.95
N ILE A 5 -5.25 0.59 9.30
CA ILE A 5 -6.06 -0.47 9.89
C ILE A 5 -5.47 -1.80 9.46
N GLN A 6 -4.98 -2.60 10.39
CA GLN A 6 -4.57 -3.97 10.08
C GLN A 6 -5.81 -4.86 10.03
N LEU A 7 -6.16 -5.37 8.85
CA LEU A 7 -7.25 -6.34 8.70
C LEU A 7 -6.79 -7.76 9.07
N SER A 8 -5.58 -8.12 8.65
CA SER A 8 -5.01 -9.46 8.82
C SER A 8 -3.49 -9.38 8.97
N ARG A 9 -2.84 -10.51 9.33
CA ARG A 9 -1.37 -10.59 9.43
C ARG A 9 -0.64 -10.09 8.18
N HIS A 10 -1.26 -10.26 7.01
CA HIS A 10 -0.69 -9.87 5.71
C HIS A 10 -1.51 -8.81 4.97
N SER A 11 -2.53 -8.21 5.60
CA SER A 11 -3.41 -7.27 4.91
C SER A 11 -3.66 -6.05 5.78
N TYR A 12 -3.47 -4.88 5.20
CA TYR A 12 -3.62 -3.59 5.85
C TYR A 12 -4.48 -2.70 4.97
N VAL A 13 -5.18 -1.74 5.58
CA VAL A 13 -5.95 -0.71 4.89
C VAL A 13 -5.45 0.65 5.33
N TYR A 14 -5.14 1.50 4.36
CA TYR A 14 -4.65 2.85 4.58
C TYR A 14 -5.35 3.82 3.63
N ARG A 15 -6.08 4.80 4.17
CA ARG A 15 -6.79 5.83 3.40
C ARG A 15 -7.73 5.28 2.28
N GLY A 16 -8.31 4.10 2.49
CA GLY A 16 -9.16 3.42 1.51
C GLY A 16 -8.42 2.50 0.54
N PHE A 17 -7.09 2.45 0.60
CA PHE A 17 -6.28 1.51 -0.17
C PHE A 17 -5.96 0.28 0.66
N THR A 18 -5.94 -0.89 0.01
CA THR A 18 -5.52 -2.15 0.60
C THR A 18 -4.04 -2.40 0.32
N ILE A 19 -3.25 -2.58 1.36
CA ILE A 19 -1.84 -2.97 1.28
C ILE A 19 -1.73 -4.45 1.64
N HIS A 20 -1.31 -5.27 0.68
CA HIS A 20 -1.07 -6.69 0.88
C HIS A 20 0.42 -6.95 1.06
N LYS A 21 0.81 -7.49 2.21
CA LYS A 21 2.15 -7.98 2.48
C LYS A 21 2.38 -9.32 1.78
N CYS A 22 3.24 -9.31 0.76
CA CYS A 22 3.65 -10.52 0.06
C CYS A 22 4.57 -11.38 0.94
N PRO A 23 4.60 -12.70 0.70
CA PRO A 23 5.57 -13.58 1.34
C PRO A 23 6.99 -13.11 1.04
N LYS A 24 7.90 -13.31 2.01
CA LYS A 24 9.31 -12.97 1.85
C LYS A 24 9.85 -13.74 0.65
N ASN A 25 10.36 -13.04 -0.35
CA ASN A 25 10.98 -13.71 -1.48
C ASN A 25 12.25 -14.43 -0.99
N SER A 26 12.33 -15.74 -1.19
CA SER A 26 13.49 -16.52 -0.73
C SER A 26 14.79 -16.14 -1.46
N ARG A 27 14.69 -15.56 -2.66
CA ARG A 27 15.85 -15.16 -3.47
C ARG A 27 16.43 -13.81 -3.06
N THR A 28 15.59 -12.81 -2.86
CA THR A 28 16.03 -11.46 -2.47
C THR A 28 15.99 -11.23 -0.96
N MET A 29 15.43 -12.19 -0.21
CA MET A 29 15.17 -12.11 1.24
C MET A 29 14.34 -10.90 1.67
N GLN A 30 13.72 -10.20 0.71
CA GLN A 30 12.95 -8.99 0.94
C GLN A 30 11.46 -9.30 1.03
N ARG A 31 10.80 -8.57 1.91
CA ARG A 31 9.34 -8.50 1.98
C ARG A 31 8.89 -7.40 1.05
N SER A 32 7.85 -7.65 0.28
CA SER A 32 7.23 -6.63 -0.56
C SER A 32 5.79 -6.41 -0.14
N TYR A 33 5.28 -5.22 -0.44
CA TYR A 33 3.96 -4.76 -0.11
C TYR A 33 3.31 -4.29 -1.41
N SER A 34 2.21 -4.93 -1.79
CA SER A 34 1.44 -4.55 -2.97
C SER A 34 0.30 -3.64 -2.56
N VAL A 35 0.15 -2.53 -3.28
CA VAL A 35 -0.94 -1.56 -3.07
C VAL A 35 -2.04 -1.83 -4.08
N LEU A 36 -3.24 -2.04 -3.56
CA LEU A 36 -4.47 -2.27 -4.31
C LEU A 36 -5.54 -1.28 -3.86
N ASN A 37 -6.40 -0.84 -4.76
CA ASN A 37 -7.63 -0.13 -4.41
C ASN A 37 -8.76 -0.60 -5.32
N ASP A 38 -9.80 -1.16 -4.69
CA ASP A 38 -10.99 -1.68 -5.36
C ASP A 38 -10.69 -2.61 -6.56
N GLY A 39 -9.75 -3.54 -6.40
CA GLY A 39 -9.33 -4.46 -7.47
C GLY A 39 -8.28 -3.91 -8.44
N ASN A 40 -7.97 -2.61 -8.39
CA ASN A 40 -6.92 -2.01 -9.21
C ASN A 40 -5.57 -2.08 -8.50
N TYR A 41 -4.53 -2.53 -9.21
CA TYR A 41 -3.17 -2.60 -8.70
C TYR A 41 -2.40 -1.30 -9.00
N PHE A 42 -1.89 -0.64 -7.97
CA PHE A 42 -1.18 0.63 -8.08
C PHE A 42 0.34 0.49 -8.01
N GLY A 43 0.85 -0.63 -7.50
CA GLY A 43 2.28 -0.86 -7.40
C GLY A 43 2.68 -1.88 -6.34
N ARG A 44 3.98 -2.17 -6.30
CA ARG A 44 4.61 -3.02 -5.29
C ARG A 44 5.84 -2.30 -4.76
N ASP A 45 5.81 -2.03 -3.47
CA ASP A 45 6.86 -1.36 -2.74
C ASP A 45 7.61 -2.35 -1.85
N PHE A 46 8.88 -2.10 -1.59
CA PHE A 46 9.70 -2.95 -0.71
C PHE A 46 9.46 -2.68 0.78
N ALA A 47 8.81 -1.55 1.09
CA ALA A 47 8.52 -1.13 2.46
C ALA A 47 7.08 -0.64 2.61
N LEU A 48 6.49 -0.87 3.79
CA LEU A 48 5.16 -0.40 4.12
C LEU A 48 5.07 1.14 4.08
N SER A 49 6.11 1.84 4.52
CA SER A 49 6.18 3.30 4.50
C SER A 49 6.19 3.87 3.07
N GLU A 50 6.86 3.20 2.13
CA GLU A 50 6.86 3.59 0.72
C GLU A 50 5.47 3.38 0.10
N ALA A 51 4.82 2.25 0.39
CA ALA A 51 3.44 2.00 0.00
C ALA A 51 2.48 3.08 0.51
N MET A 52 2.61 3.46 1.79
CA MET A 52 1.84 4.58 2.36
C MET A 52 2.12 5.90 1.64
N ARG A 53 3.39 6.20 1.35
CA ARG A 53 3.79 7.42 0.65
C ARG A 53 3.23 7.46 -0.77
N THR A 54 3.21 6.33 -1.47
CA THR A 54 2.55 6.18 -2.78
C THR A 54 1.06 6.47 -2.67
N ILE A 55 0.38 5.93 -1.66
CA ILE A 55 -1.04 6.21 -1.40
C ILE A 55 -1.28 7.69 -1.06
N ASP A 56 -0.43 8.29 -0.24
CA ASP A 56 -0.50 9.72 0.10
C ASP A 56 -0.34 10.58 -1.17
N LYS A 57 0.60 10.23 -2.06
CA LYS A 57 0.76 10.89 -3.36
C LYS A 57 -0.46 10.69 -4.25
N LEU A 58 -1.01 9.48 -4.35
CA LEU A 58 -2.22 9.20 -5.14
C LEU A 58 -3.41 10.02 -4.62
N LYS A 59 -3.61 10.04 -3.30
CA LYS A 59 -4.74 10.75 -2.69
C LYS A 59 -4.59 12.27 -2.74
N ASN A 60 -3.37 12.80 -2.62
CA ASN A 60 -3.09 14.22 -2.73
C ASN A 60 -3.04 14.70 -4.19
N GLY A 61 -2.58 13.86 -5.12
CA GLY A 61 -2.53 14.16 -6.56
C GLY A 61 -3.92 14.29 -7.19
N VAL A 62 -4.92 13.58 -6.66
CA VAL A 62 -6.34 13.70 -7.06
C VAL A 62 -6.96 15.08 -6.69
N ARG A 63 -6.26 15.95 -5.95
CA ARG A 63 -6.79 17.26 -5.50
C ARG A 63 -6.43 18.45 -6.40
N ASN A 64 -5.88 18.23 -7.60
CA ASN A 64 -5.65 19.30 -8.58
C ASN A 64 -6.55 19.13 -9.80
N GLU A 65 -7.87 19.24 -9.61
CA GLU A 65 -8.82 19.54 -10.68
C GLU A 65 -10.15 19.96 -10.05
N THR A 66 -10.27 21.26 -9.76
CA THR A 66 -11.36 22.21 -10.14
C THR A 66 -11.30 23.43 -9.22
#